data_AF-A0A8T3VDD4-F1
#
_entry.id   AF-A0A8T3VDD4-F1
#
_cell.length_a   1.000
_cell.length_b   1.000
_cell.length_c   1.000
_cell.angle_alpha   90.00
_cell.angle_beta   90.00
_cell.angle_gamma   90.00
#
_symmetry.space_group_name_H-M   'P 1'
#
loop_
_entity.id
_entity.type
_entity.pdbx_description
1 polymer ?
#
loop_
_entity_poly.entity_id
_entity_poly.type
_entity_poly.pdbx_seq_one_letter_code
_entity_poly.pdbx_strand_id
1 'polypeptide(L)' 'MKLEELLEPCPKCGSKDKIAQRKLLDNHRAHAELNAFKCEECGYIFFVNENIEEDEKKELLKELNKIA' A
#
# COMPACT_ATOMS: atom_id res chain seq x y z
N MET A 1 7.03 6.42 7.55
CA MET A 1 5.58 6.62 7.49
C MET A 1 5.23 7.73 8.44
N LYS A 2 4.51 8.75 7.96
CA LYS A 2 3.95 9.83 8.78
C LYS A 2 2.65 9.35 9.45
N LEU A 3 2.27 9.99 10.55
CA LEU A 3 1.04 9.64 11.26
C LEU A 3 -0.22 9.90 10.40
N GLU A 4 -0.19 10.93 9.54
CA GLU A 4 -1.32 11.23 8.65
C GLU A 4 -1.58 10.11 7.65
N GLU A 5 -0.52 9.52 7.08
CA GLU A 5 -0.59 8.41 6.11
C GLU A 5 -1.28 7.16 6.71
N LEU A 6 -1.13 6.95 8.03
CA LEU A 6 -1.79 5.85 8.74
C LEU A 6 -3.29 6.08 8.94
N LEU A 7 -3.79 7.31 8.80
CA LEU A 7 -5.20 7.64 8.99
C LEU A 7 -6.00 7.71 7.68
N GLU A 8 -5.32 7.66 6.54
CA GLU A 8 -5.96 7.67 5.23
C GLU A 8 -6.98 6.53 5.09
N PRO A 9 -8.25 6.84 4.76
CA PRO A 9 -9.29 5.83 4.59
C PRO A 9 -9.09 5.04 3.30
N CYS A 10 -9.62 3.83 3.27
CA CYS A 10 -9.64 3.02 2.05
C CYS A 10 -10.42 3.74 0.95
N PRO A 11 -9.85 3.94 -0.25
CA PRO A 11 -10.54 4.62 -1.35
C PRO A 11 -11.70 3.81 -1.95
N LYS A 12 -11.82 2.51 -1.62
CA LYS A 12 -12.88 1.63 -2.13
C LYS A 12 -14.11 1.57 -1.23
N CYS A 13 -13.92 1.57 0.10
CA CYS A 13 -15.01 1.36 1.07
C CYS A 13 -15.06 2.41 2.19
N GLY A 14 -14.05 3.28 2.32
CA GLY A 14 -13.96 4.30 3.36
C GLY A 14 -13.45 3.81 4.72
N SER A 15 -13.26 2.49 4.91
CA SER A 15 -12.75 1.95 6.17
C SER A 15 -11.35 2.44 6.49
N LYS A 16 -11.08 2.70 7.77
CA LYS A 16 -9.75 3.09 8.27
C LYS A 16 -8.93 1.90 8.75
N ASP A 17 -9.58 0.75 8.94
CA ASP A 17 -8.97 -0.49 9.39
C ASP A 17 -8.16 -1.10 8.25
N LYS A 18 -6.84 -1.20 8.47
CA LYS A 18 -5.88 -1.59 7.43
C LYS A 18 -4.59 -2.14 8.03
N ILE A 19 -3.95 -3.02 7.26
CA ILE A 19 -2.67 -3.62 7.58
C ILE A 19 -1.61 -3.03 6.65
N ALA A 20 -0.47 -2.61 7.21
CA ALA A 20 0.67 -2.16 6.43
C ALA A 20 1.22 -3.32 5.58
N GLN A 21 1.29 -3.14 4.27
CA GLN A 21 1.85 -4.11 3.35
C GLN A 21 3.32 -3.77 3.10
N ARG A 22 4.21 -4.62 3.60
CA ARG A 22 5.66 -4.48 3.41
C ARG A 22 6.15 -5.62 2.51
N LYS A 23 6.88 -5.28 1.44
CA LYS A 23 7.67 -6.24 0.67
C LYS A 23 9.12 -6.05 1.05
N LEU A 24 9.74 -7.13 1.51
CA LEU A 24 11.17 -7.19 1.73
C LEU A 24 11.82 -7.54 0.39
N LEU A 25 12.82 -6.78 -0.02
CA LEU A 25 13.64 -7.10 -1.17
C LEU A 25 14.82 -7.97 -0.69
N ASP A 26 15.15 -8.99 -1.47
CA ASP A 26 16.16 -10.02 -1.13
C ASP A 26 17.58 -9.47 -1.04
N ASN A 27 17.83 -8.27 -1.56
CA ASN A 27 19.12 -7.63 -1.68
C ASN A 27 19.51 -6.83 -0.42
N HIS A 28 19.55 -7.51 0.75
CA HIS A 28 20.26 -7.18 2.01
C HIS A 28 20.27 -5.72 2.53
N ARG A 29 19.51 -4.81 1.94
CA ARG A 29 19.20 -3.49 2.48
C ARG A 29 17.86 -3.66 3.16
N ALA A 30 17.83 -3.43 4.47
CA ALA A 30 16.61 -3.33 5.26
C ALA A 30 15.79 -2.08 4.87
N HIS A 31 15.53 -1.90 3.58
CA HIS A 31 14.68 -0.86 3.04
C HIS A 31 13.36 -1.52 2.64
N ALA A 32 12.33 -1.32 3.46
CA ALA A 32 10.97 -1.64 3.09
C ALA A 32 10.48 -0.54 2.14
N GLU A 33 10.37 -0.85 0.84
CA GLU A 33 10.04 0.13 -0.20
C GLU A 33 8.53 0.32 -0.41
N LEU A 34 7.72 -0.67 -0.02
CA LEU A 34 6.27 -0.56 -0.19
C LEU A 34 5.63 0.21 0.98
N ASN A 35 5.18 1.43 0.68
CA ASN A 35 4.26 2.21 1.51
C ASN A 35 2.81 1.98 1.06
N ALA A 36 2.37 0.73 1.08
CA ALA A 36 1.00 0.33 0.75
C ALA A 36 0.28 -0.19 1.99
N PHE A 37 -1.05 -0.09 1.97
CA PHE A 37 -1.93 -0.65 2.98
C PHE A 37 -2.96 -1.56 2.34
N LYS A 38 -3.25 -2.69 2.99
CA LYS A 38 -4.37 -3.56 2.67
C LYS A 38 -5.53 -3.24 3.61
N CYS A 39 -6.68 -2.85 3.07
CA CYS A 39 -7.90 -2.68 3.83
C CYS A 39 -8.38 -4.03 4.40
N GLU A 40 -8.72 -4.06 5.69
CA GLU A 40 -9.21 -5.29 6.34
C GLU A 40 -10.65 -5.62 5.93
N GLU A 41 -11.48 -4.63 5.64
CA GLU A 41 -12.89 -4.87 5.27
C GLU A 41 -13.07 -5.37 3.84
N CYS A 42 -12.45 -4.71 2.86
CA CYS A 42 -12.68 -5.01 1.44
C CYS A 42 -11.48 -5.68 0.75
N GLY A 43 -10.36 -5.87 1.46
CA GLY A 43 -9.14 -6.47 0.93
C GLY A 43 -8.36 -5.58 -0.04
N TYR A 44 -8.85 -4.39 -0.37
CA TYR A 44 -8.24 -3.50 -1.36
C TYR A 44 -6.90 -2.95 -0.87
N ILE A 45 -5.91 -3.00 -1.73
CA ILE A 45 -4.56 -2.49 -1.49
C ILE A 45 -4.42 -1.11 -2.14
N PHE A 46 -3.90 -0.15 -1.39
CA PHE A 46 -3.68 1.22 -1.84
C PHE A 46 -2.37 1.80 -1.29
N PHE A 47 -1.74 2.71 -2.06
CA PHE A 47 -0.57 3.46 -1.62
C PHE A 47 -0.98 4.79 -0.99
N VAL A 48 -0.27 5.19 0.05
CA VAL A 48 -0.50 6.44 0.81
C VAL A 48 0.52 7.53 0.51
N ASN A 49 1.63 7.20 -0.15
CA ASN A 49 2.74 8.13 -0.39
C ASN A 49 2.90 8.39 -1.90
N GLU A 50 3.46 9.56 -2.24
CA GLU A 50 3.73 10.01 -3.61
C GLU A 50 5.17 9.74 -4.08
N ASN A 51 5.98 9.04 -3.28
CA ASN A 51 7.40 8.78 -3.59
C ASN A 51 7.62 7.76 -4.72
N ILE A 52 6.54 7.25 -5.33
CA ILE A 52 6.56 6.25 -6.41
C ILE A 52 5.96 6.94 -7.63
N GLU A 53 6.58 6.78 -8.80
CA GLU A 53 6.05 7.32 -10.06
C GLU A 53 4.62 6.80 -10.31
N GLU A 54 3.75 7.65 -10.87
CA GLU A 54 2.33 7.34 -10.94
C GLU A 54 2.03 6.12 -11.83
N ASP A 55 2.82 5.93 -12.89
CA ASP A 55 2.69 4.79 -13.79
C ASP A 55 3.13 3.49 -13.12
N GLU A 56 4.26 3.50 -12.40
CA GLU A 56 4.73 2.38 -11.59
C GLU A 56 3.72 2.04 -10.49
N LYS A 57 3.18 3.05 -9.81
CA LYS A 57 2.12 2.92 -8.79
C LYS A 57 0.89 2.20 -9.37
N LYS A 58 0.44 2.57 -10.57
CA LYS A 58 -0.72 1.93 -11.24
C LYS A 58 -0.44 0.47 -11.57
N GLU A 59 0.75 0.15 -12.07
CA GLU A 59 1.14 -1.22 -12.38
C GLU A 59 1.21 -2.09 -11.12
N LEU A 60 1.89 -1.61 -10.08
CA LEU A 60 1.97 -2.29 -8.78
C LEU A 60 0.58 -2.49 -8.15
N LEU A 61 -0.30 -1.48 -8.18
CA LEU A 61 -1.67 -1.63 -7.67
C LEU A 61 -2.43 -2.72 -8.42
N LYS A 62 -2.27 -2.83 -9.74
CA LYS A 62 -2.87 -3.92 -10.52
C LYS A 62 -2.32 -5.27 -10.09
N GLU A 63 -1.01 -5.40 -9.87
CA GLU A 63 -0.40 -6.65 -9.42
C GLU A 63 -0.84 -7.05 -8.01
N LEU A 64 -0.82 -6.10 -7.08
CA LEU A 64 -1.16 -6.34 -5.67
C LEU A 64 -2.65 -6.70 -5.49
N ASN A 65 -3.54 -6.04 -6.24
CA ASN A 65 -4.98 -6.28 -6.15
C ASN A 65 -5.49 -7.45 -7.05
N LYS A 66 -4.62 -8.09 -7.85
CA LYS A 66 -4.99 -9.33 -8.59
C LYS A 66 -5.13 -10.56 -7.70
N ILE A 67 -4.66 -10.50 -6.44
CA ILE A 67 -4.58 -11.64 -5.52
C ILE A 67 -5.81 -11.71 -4.58
N ALA A 68 -6.81 -10.82 -4.74
CA ALA A 68 -8.02 -10.78 -3.92
C ALA A 68 -9.21 -11.53 -4.56
#